data_AF-A0A947F6X3-F1
#
_entry.id   AF-A0A947F6X3-F1
#
_cell.length_a   1.000
_cell.length_b   1.000
_cell.length_c   1.000
_cell.angle_alpha   90.00
_cell.angle_beta   90.00
_cell.angle_gamma   90.00
#
_symmetry.space_group_name_H-M   'P 1'
#
loop_
_entity.id
_entity.type
_entity.pdbx_description
1 polymer ?
#
loop_
_entity_poly.entity_id
_entity_poly.type
_entity_poly.pdbx_seq_one_letter_code
_entity_poly.pdbx_strand_id
1 'polypeptide(L)'
;TLYHSFTNKQVKSFFRILDHSSIYLLIAGTYTPVTLVCMRGPWGWTIFGLIWIMAIGGIIAKIFLMGKYKVVSVLLYVAMGWLIIIAFKPMLQMVPKGLIIWLFIGGVCYTLGLIFYGCKKVPYFHFIWHLFVLGGSISHFLGMLLHLT
;
A
#
# COMPACT_ATOMS: atom_id res chain seq x y z
N THR A 1 -17.12 13.90 -0.89
CA THR A 1 -18.45 13.85 -1.52
C THR A 1 -19.40 12.88 -0.82
N LEU A 2 -19.10 11.59 -0.58
CA LEU A 2 -19.96 10.72 0.27
C LEU A 2 -19.75 10.88 1.79
N TYR A 3 -18.55 11.25 2.22
CA TYR A 3 -18.19 11.50 3.64
C TYR A 3 -18.94 12.68 4.28
N HIS A 4 -19.51 13.57 3.45
CA HIS A 4 -20.22 14.77 3.90
C HIS A 4 -21.75 14.59 3.95
N SER A 5 -22.28 13.49 3.38
CA SER A 5 -23.73 13.24 3.30
C SER A 5 -24.31 12.54 4.53
N PHE A 6 -23.48 12.00 5.43
CA PHE A 6 -23.98 11.26 6.60
C PHE A 6 -23.64 11.97 7.92
N THR A 7 -24.69 12.44 8.59
CA THR A 7 -24.70 13.06 9.92
C THR A 7 -24.52 12.06 11.06
N ASN A 8 -24.63 10.76 10.78
CA ASN A 8 -24.57 9.69 11.77
C ASN A 8 -23.11 9.29 12.10
N LYS A 9 -22.71 9.49 13.37
CA LYS A 9 -21.35 9.23 13.88
C LYS A 9 -20.89 7.77 13.68
N GLN A 10 -21.82 6.81 13.68
CA GLN A 10 -21.51 5.38 13.50
C GLN A 10 -21.10 5.04 12.06
N VAL A 11 -21.84 5.55 11.05
CA VAL A 11 -21.53 5.35 9.63
C VAL A 11 -20.20 5.99 9.26
N LYS A 12 -19.92 7.18 9.80
CA LYS A 12 -18.66 7.90 9.57
C LYS A 12 -17.45 7.17 10.16
N SER A 13 -17.63 6.46 11.27
CA SER A 13 -16.60 5.60 11.87
C SER A 13 -16.34 4.35 11.03
N PHE A 14 -17.41 3.71 10.53
CA PHE A 14 -17.30 2.54 9.66
C PHE A 14 -16.55 2.85 8.36
N PHE A 15 -16.95 3.92 7.64
CA PHE A 15 -16.26 4.35 6.42
C PHE A 15 -14.80 4.72 6.67
N ARG A 16 -14.47 5.29 7.84
CA ARG A 16 -13.08 5.60 8.19
C ARG A 16 -12.24 4.34 8.40
N ILE A 17 -12.83 3.28 8.96
CA ILE A 17 -12.16 1.98 9.10
C ILE A 17 -11.94 1.37 7.71
N LEU A 18 -12.97 1.34 6.87
CA LEU A 18 -12.90 0.77 5.53
C LEU A 18 -11.85 1.46 4.65
N ASP A 19 -11.83 2.80 4.66
CA ASP A 19 -10.84 3.61 3.94
C ASP A 19 -9.40 3.29 4.37
N HIS A 20 -9.14 3.11 5.67
CA HIS A 20 -7.79 2.76 6.14
C HIS A 20 -7.44 1.28 5.92
N SER A 21 -8.43 0.39 5.98
CA SER A 21 -8.27 -1.03 5.67
C SER A 21 -7.93 -1.22 4.19
N SER A 22 -8.48 -0.37 3.32
CA SER A 22 -8.19 -0.40 1.88
C SER A 22 -6.72 -0.19 1.57
N ILE A 23 -5.98 0.59 2.37
CA ILE A 23 -4.53 0.80 2.20
C ILE A 23 -3.76 -0.50 2.47
N TYR A 24 -4.09 -1.24 3.53
CA TYR A 24 -3.47 -2.54 3.82
C TYR A 24 -3.72 -3.54 2.69
N LEU A 25 -4.96 -3.58 2.18
CA LEU A 25 -5.35 -4.45 1.07
C LEU A 25 -4.69 -4.02 -0.25
N LEU A 26 -4.57 -2.73 -0.51
CA LEU A 26 -3.89 -2.19 -1.69
C LEU A 26 -2.43 -2.65 -1.71
N ILE A 27 -1.71 -2.49 -0.59
CA ILE A 27 -0.32 -2.94 -0.49
C ILE A 27 -0.25 -4.46 -0.68
N ALA A 28 -1.04 -5.25 0.05
CA ALA A 28 -1.04 -6.71 -0.12
C ALA A 28 -1.40 -7.17 -1.55
N GLY A 29 -2.35 -6.48 -2.18
CA GLY A 29 -2.78 -6.71 -3.55
C GLY A 29 -1.67 -6.47 -4.57
N THR A 30 -0.88 -5.41 -4.41
CA THR A 30 0.26 -5.13 -5.32
C THR A 30 1.35 -6.19 -5.27
N TYR A 31 1.58 -6.82 -4.11
CA TYR A 31 2.59 -7.88 -3.97
C TYR A 31 2.13 -9.24 -4.49
N THR A 32 0.84 -9.54 -4.36
CA THR A 32 0.28 -10.86 -4.70
C THR A 32 0.66 -11.38 -6.11
N PRO A 33 0.49 -10.60 -7.20
CA PRO A 33 0.89 -11.07 -8.52
C PRO A 33 2.42 -11.15 -8.67
N VAL A 34 3.19 -10.26 -8.06
CA VAL A 34 4.65 -10.31 -8.10
C VAL A 34 5.19 -11.56 -7.41
N THR A 35 4.65 -11.89 -6.23
CA THR A 35 5.11 -13.04 -5.44
C THR A 35 4.62 -14.38 -6.00
N LEU A 36 3.37 -14.46 -6.47
CA LEU A 36 2.80 -15.71 -6.96
C LEU A 36 3.10 -16.00 -8.44
N VAL A 37 3.32 -14.98 -9.27
CA VAL A 37 3.60 -15.15 -10.70
C VAL A 37 5.09 -15.13 -10.99
N CYS A 38 5.84 -14.09 -10.58
CA CYS A 38 7.28 -14.00 -10.87
C CYS A 38 8.14 -14.81 -9.90
N MET A 39 7.93 -14.65 -8.60
CA MET A 39 8.81 -15.23 -7.58
C MET A 39 8.35 -16.62 -7.11
N ARG A 40 7.95 -17.48 -8.06
CA ARG A 40 7.48 -18.84 -7.75
C ARG A 40 8.54 -19.61 -6.96
N GLY A 41 8.20 -20.00 -5.74
CA GLY A 41 9.09 -20.74 -4.85
C GLY A 41 9.00 -20.27 -3.39
N PRO A 42 9.94 -20.70 -2.53
CA PRO A 42 9.95 -20.38 -1.10
C PRO A 42 9.95 -18.88 -0.81
N TRP A 43 10.67 -18.08 -1.62
CA TRP A 43 10.71 -16.62 -1.48
C TRP A 43 9.36 -15.97 -1.75
N GLY A 44 8.67 -16.34 -2.84
CA GLY A 44 7.34 -15.79 -3.14
C GLY A 44 6.33 -16.08 -2.03
N TRP A 45 6.27 -17.33 -1.56
CA TRP A 45 5.33 -17.73 -0.49
C TRP A 45 5.63 -17.08 0.85
N THR A 46 6.91 -16.94 1.23
CA THR A 46 7.29 -16.27 2.49
C THR A 46 6.92 -14.79 2.48
N ILE A 47 7.24 -14.06 1.40
CA ILE A 47 6.89 -12.64 1.26
C ILE A 47 5.37 -12.47 1.22
N PHE A 48 4.67 -13.31 0.45
CA PHE A 48 3.21 -13.32 0.38
C PHE A 48 2.59 -13.51 1.77
N GLY A 49 3.02 -14.54 2.51
CA GLY A 49 2.53 -14.82 3.86
C GLY A 49 2.79 -13.68 4.83
N LEU A 50 4.02 -13.14 4.85
CA LEU A 50 4.37 -12.01 5.72
C LEU A 50 3.48 -10.79 5.46
N ILE A 51 3.31 -10.41 4.20
CA ILE A 51 2.54 -9.22 3.84
C ILE A 51 1.07 -9.40 4.16
N TRP A 52 0.48 -10.56 3.89
CA TRP A 52 -0.92 -10.84 4.20
C TRP A 52 -1.17 -10.94 5.71
N ILE A 53 -0.25 -11.52 6.48
CA ILE A 53 -0.34 -11.52 7.96
C ILE A 53 -0.28 -10.09 8.50
N MET A 54 0.64 -9.26 8.00
CA MET A 54 0.71 -7.85 8.39
C MET A 54 -0.53 -7.07 7.98
N ALA A 55 -1.08 -7.33 6.79
CA ALA A 55 -2.31 -6.68 6.31
C ALA A 55 -3.52 -7.04 7.18
N ILE A 56 -3.76 -8.33 7.41
CA ILE A 56 -4.87 -8.81 8.24
C ILE A 56 -4.69 -8.32 9.67
N GLY A 57 -3.49 -8.43 10.25
CA GLY A 57 -3.18 -7.93 11.58
C GLY A 57 -3.40 -6.42 11.70
N GLY A 58 -3.01 -5.65 10.69
CA GLY A 58 -3.23 -4.20 10.62
C GLY A 58 -4.71 -3.82 10.54
N ILE A 59 -5.51 -4.57 9.77
CA ILE A 59 -6.97 -4.41 9.66
C ILE A 59 -7.65 -4.72 11.00
N ILE A 60 -7.32 -5.87 11.61
CA ILE A 60 -7.84 -6.28 12.92
C ILE A 60 -7.51 -5.21 13.97
N ALA A 61 -6.24 -4.80 14.04
CA ALA A 61 -5.80 -3.73 14.94
C ALA A 61 -6.61 -2.45 14.70
N LYS A 62 -6.91 -2.09 13.45
CA LYS A 62 -7.68 -0.89 13.13
C LYS A 62 -9.14 -0.97 13.62
N ILE A 63 -9.76 -2.14 13.48
CA ILE A 63 -11.14 -2.41 13.92
C ILE A 63 -11.22 -2.28 15.45
N PHE A 64 -10.30 -2.90 16.19
CA PHE A 64 -10.33 -2.90 17.66
C PHE A 64 -9.79 -1.62 18.30
N LEU A 65 -8.73 -1.02 17.77
CA LEU A 65 -8.07 0.15 18.38
C LEU A 65 -8.63 1.50 17.90
N MET A 66 -9.72 1.51 17.12
CA MET A 66 -10.56 2.66 16.73
C MET A 66 -9.81 3.97 16.37
N GLY A 67 -8.61 3.84 15.79
CA GLY A 67 -7.80 4.98 15.36
C GLY A 67 -7.06 5.74 16.48
N LYS A 68 -6.93 5.16 17.67
CA LYS A 68 -6.16 5.72 18.79
C LYS A 68 -4.66 5.90 18.44
N TYR A 69 -4.11 5.00 17.61
CA TYR A 69 -2.70 5.00 17.21
C TYR A 69 -2.50 5.19 15.70
N LYS A 70 -2.77 6.40 15.20
CA LYS A 70 -2.56 6.74 13.78
C LYS A 70 -1.12 6.52 13.31
N VAL A 71 -0.15 6.81 14.18
CA VAL A 71 1.29 6.65 13.88
C VAL A 71 1.66 5.19 13.64
N VAL A 72 1.13 4.27 14.47
CA VAL A 72 1.40 2.83 14.34
C VAL A 72 0.90 2.29 13.00
N SER A 73 -0.29 2.72 12.54
CA SER A 73 -0.79 2.32 11.22
C SER A 73 0.13 2.81 10.09
N VAL A 74 0.61 4.06 10.17
CA VAL A 74 1.54 4.61 9.16
C VAL A 74 2.87 3.86 9.14
N LEU A 75 3.42 3.54 10.31
CA LEU A 75 4.63 2.72 10.42
C LEU A 75 4.44 1.33 9.81
N LEU A 76 3.30 0.68 10.05
CA LEU A 76 2.98 -0.60 9.42
C LEU A 76 2.86 -0.48 7.90
N TYR A 77 2.24 0.57 7.37
CA TYR A 77 2.18 0.79 5.91
C TYR A 77 3.57 0.91 5.29
N VAL A 78 4.45 1.69 5.92
CA VAL A 78 5.83 1.88 5.45
C VAL A 78 6.60 0.56 5.55
N ALA A 79 6.48 -0.16 6.67
CA ALA A 79 7.14 -1.46 6.85
C ALA A 79 6.70 -2.49 5.79
N MET A 80 5.40 -2.56 5.50
CA MET A 80 4.88 -3.43 4.43
C MET A 80 5.39 -2.99 3.05
N GLY A 81 5.44 -1.69 2.77
CA GLY A 81 5.95 -1.17 1.50
C GLY A 81 7.45 -1.45 1.30
N TRP A 82 8.24 -1.45 2.37
CA TRP A 82 9.69 -1.65 2.33
C TRP A 82 10.12 -3.12 2.35
N LEU A 83 9.20 -4.05 2.62
CA LEU A 83 9.49 -5.49 2.67
C LEU A 83 10.10 -6.00 1.36
N ILE A 84 9.75 -5.36 0.23
CA ILE A 84 10.32 -5.65 -1.09
C ILE A 84 11.83 -5.41 -1.20
N ILE A 85 12.40 -4.51 -0.39
CA ILE A 85 13.84 -4.21 -0.39
C ILE A 85 14.63 -5.40 0.15
N ILE A 86 14.07 -6.12 1.13
CA ILE A 86 14.68 -7.35 1.67
C ILE A 86 14.77 -8.41 0.56
N ALA A 87 13.75 -8.45 -0.31
CA ALA A 87 13.66 -9.36 -1.45
C ALA A 87 14.33 -8.83 -2.73
N PHE A 88 15.07 -7.72 -2.67
CA PHE A 88 15.57 -7.06 -3.87
C PHE A 88 16.50 -7.94 -4.71
N LYS A 89 17.40 -8.68 -4.05
CA LYS A 89 18.34 -9.59 -4.74
C LYS A 89 17.63 -10.73 -5.50
N PRO A 90 16.72 -11.51 -4.87
CA PRO A 90 15.96 -12.52 -5.62
C PRO A 90 15.02 -11.89 -6.66
N MET A 91 14.47 -10.70 -6.42
CA MET A 91 13.67 -10.00 -7.42
C MET A 91 14.44 -9.70 -8.70
N LEU A 92 15.68 -9.19 -8.60
CA LEU A 92 16.51 -8.92 -9.79
C LEU A 92 16.76 -10.16 -10.66
N GLN A 93 16.66 -11.36 -10.08
CA GLN A 93 16.87 -12.62 -10.78
C GLN A 93 15.58 -13.23 -11.32
N MET A 94 14.45 -13.05 -10.61
CA MET A 94 13.19 -13.75 -10.88
C MET A 94 12.11 -12.86 -11.52
N VAL A 95 12.25 -11.53 -11.44
CA VAL A 95 11.26 -10.56 -11.91
C VAL A 95 11.79 -9.86 -13.17
N PRO A 96 10.96 -9.67 -14.21
CA PRO A 96 11.35 -8.89 -15.39
C PRO A 96 11.86 -7.49 -15.00
N LYS A 97 13.02 -7.09 -15.54
CA LYS A 97 13.65 -5.79 -15.21
C LYS A 97 12.70 -4.60 -15.43
N GLY A 98 11.88 -4.65 -16.47
CA GLY A 98 10.89 -3.60 -16.74
C GLY A 98 9.84 -3.48 -15.63
N LEU A 99 9.33 -4.60 -15.10
CA LEU A 99 8.43 -4.59 -13.94
C LEU A 99 9.10 -3.98 -12.71
N ILE A 100 10.38 -4.28 -12.46
CA ILE A 100 11.15 -3.71 -11.34
C ILE A 100 11.24 -2.18 -11.46
N ILE A 101 11.46 -1.63 -12.65
CA ILE A 101 11.49 -0.18 -12.88
C ILE A 101 10.13 0.46 -12.55
N TRP A 102 9.03 -0.13 -13.03
CA TRP A 102 7.67 0.35 -12.74
C TRP A 102 7.32 0.26 -11.24
N LEU A 103 7.76 -0.81 -10.56
CA LEU A 103 7.61 -0.95 -9.11
C LEU A 103 8.41 0.12 -8.35
N PHE A 104 9.64 0.40 -8.80
CA PHE A 104 10.50 1.42 -8.22
C PHE A 104 9.92 2.84 -8.38
N ILE A 105 9.47 3.19 -9.59
CA ILE A 105 8.79 4.48 -9.85
C ILE A 105 7.57 4.62 -8.93
N GLY A 106 6.75 3.57 -8.81
CA GLY A 106 5.61 3.58 -7.91
C GLY A 106 6.00 3.73 -6.44
N GLY A 107 7.07 3.06 -6.00
CA GLY A 107 7.61 3.18 -4.65
C GLY A 107 8.12 4.59 -4.32
N VAL A 108 8.78 5.24 -5.28
CA VAL A 108 9.21 6.65 -5.15
C VAL A 108 7.98 7.56 -5.04
N CYS A 109 6.97 7.38 -5.88
CA CYS A 109 5.72 8.15 -5.79
C CYS A 109 5.05 8.02 -4.42
N TYR A 110 4.95 6.81 -3.86
CA TYR A 110 4.38 6.60 -2.53
C TYR A 110 5.23 7.25 -1.42
N THR A 111 6.55 7.15 -1.51
CA THR A 111 7.47 7.72 -0.50
C THR A 111 7.43 9.24 -0.51
N LEU A 112 7.45 9.86 -1.70
CA LEU A 112 7.29 11.31 -1.85
C LEU A 112 5.91 11.78 -1.40
N GLY A 113 4.86 11.02 -1.72
CA GLY A 113 3.50 11.29 -1.24
C GLY A 113 3.44 11.38 0.29
N LEU A 114 4.21 10.55 1.00
CA LEU A 114 4.22 10.54 2.47
C LEU A 114 4.68 11.88 3.08
N ILE A 115 5.55 12.62 2.39
CA ILE A 115 6.01 13.96 2.80
C ILE A 115 4.82 14.93 2.84
N PHE A 116 3.97 14.91 1.80
CA PHE A 116 2.77 15.73 1.71
C PHE A 116 1.69 15.27 2.71
N TYR A 117 1.60 13.96 2.99
CA TYR A 117 0.70 13.43 4.01
C TYR A 117 1.02 13.95 5.43
N GLY A 118 2.32 14.07 5.77
CA GLY A 118 2.76 14.60 7.05
C GLY A 118 2.48 16.09 7.23
N CYS A 119 2.51 16.86 6.15
CA CYS A 119 2.37 18.32 6.14
C CYS A 119 0.90 18.78 6.18
N LYS A 120 0.19 18.50 7.28
CA LYS A 120 -1.24 18.81 7.43
C LYS A 120 -1.60 20.29 7.57
N LYS A 121 -0.61 21.18 7.74
CA LYS A 121 -0.82 22.61 7.97
C LYS A 121 -1.07 23.42 6.70
N VAL A 122 -0.81 22.86 5.51
CA VAL A 122 -0.96 23.57 4.24
C VAL A 122 -2.25 23.11 3.54
N PRO A 123 -3.13 24.04 3.11
CA PRO A 123 -4.34 23.67 2.36
C PRO A 123 -3.96 22.95 1.04
N TYR A 124 -4.82 22.04 0.57
CA TYR A 124 -4.65 21.23 -0.66
C TYR A 124 -3.57 20.14 -0.65
N PHE A 125 -2.67 20.09 0.33
CA PHE A 125 -1.62 19.05 0.37
C PHE A 125 -2.18 17.63 0.50
N HIS A 126 -3.36 17.48 1.10
CA HIS A 126 -4.06 16.19 1.13
C HIS A 126 -4.49 15.72 -0.27
N PHE A 127 -4.88 16.64 -1.16
CA PHE A 127 -5.22 16.31 -2.54
C PHE A 127 -3.98 15.93 -3.35
N ILE A 128 -2.88 16.66 -3.15
CA ILE A 128 -1.57 16.33 -3.75
C ILE A 128 -1.13 14.92 -3.31
N TRP A 129 -1.30 14.57 -2.03
CA TRP A 129 -1.05 13.21 -1.56
C TRP A 129 -1.85 12.15 -2.32
N HIS A 130 -3.15 12.36 -2.56
CA HIS A 130 -3.96 11.45 -3.36
C HIS A 130 -3.44 11.28 -4.79
N LEU A 131 -2.97 12.37 -5.42
CA LEU A 131 -2.34 12.32 -6.75
C LEU A 131 -1.09 11.42 -6.77
N PHE A 132 -0.23 11.52 -5.76
CA PHE A 132 0.95 10.65 -5.65
C PHE A 132 0.57 9.18 -5.43
N VAL A 133 -0.42 8.91 -4.58
CA VAL A 133 -0.94 7.55 -4.34
C VAL A 133 -1.53 6.95 -5.63
N LEU A 134 -2.30 7.75 -6.37
CA LEU A 134 -2.90 7.36 -7.64
C LEU A 134 -1.81 7.08 -8.70
N GLY A 135 -0.83 7.99 -8.84
CA GLY A 135 0.30 7.80 -9.75
C GLY A 135 1.12 6.55 -9.42
N GLY A 136 1.37 6.28 -8.13
CA GLY A 136 2.02 5.05 -7.69
C GLY A 136 1.23 3.80 -8.04
N SER A 137 -0.09 3.84 -7.84
CA SER A 137 -1.01 2.72 -8.17
C SER A 137 -1.06 2.45 -9.66
N ILE A 138 -1.14 3.50 -10.49
CA ILE A 138 -1.11 3.39 -11.95
C ILE A 138 0.23 2.81 -12.42
N SER A 139 1.35 3.26 -11.84
CA SER A 139 2.68 2.73 -12.15
C SER A 139 2.78 1.24 -11.88
N HIS A 140 2.30 0.78 -10.72
CA HIS A 140 2.26 -0.65 -10.38
C HIS A 140 1.34 -1.42 -11.33
N PHE A 141 0.15 -0.90 -11.61
CA PHE A 141 -0.80 -1.54 -12.52
C PHE A 141 -0.25 -1.67 -13.95
N LEU A 142 0.34 -0.61 -14.51
CA LEU A 142 0.97 -0.64 -15.83
C LEU A 142 2.18 -1.57 -15.86
N GLY A 143 3.01 -1.57 -14.82
CA GLY A 143 4.12 -2.49 -14.68
C GLY A 143 3.65 -3.94 -14.79
N MET A 144 2.60 -4.29 -14.03
CA MET A 144 2.00 -5.62 -14.07
C MET A 144 1.39 -5.92 -15.45
N LEU A 145 0.56 -5.03 -15.99
CA LEU A 145 -0.10 -5.23 -17.27
C LEU A 145 0.92 -5.46 -18.40
N LEU A 146 2.01 -4.69 -18.45
CA LEU A 146 2.97 -4.72 -19.56
C LEU A 146 4.02 -5.84 -19.46
N HIS A 147 4.24 -6.41 -18.28
CA HIS A 147 5.36 -7.34 -18.04
C HIS A 147 4.96 -8.68 -17.40
N LEU A 148 3.71 -8.84 -16.97
CA LEU A 148 3.16 -10.10 -16.45
C LEU A 148 2.15 -10.75 -17.41
N THR A 149 1.79 -10.10 -18.51
CA THR A 149 1.03 -10.71 -19.62
C THR A 149 1.97 -11.18 -20.71
#